data_AF-A0A350UZR0-F1
#
_entry.id   AF-A0A350UZR0-F1
#
_cell.length_a   1.000
_cell.length_b   1.000
_cell.length_c   1.000
_cell.angle_alpha   90.00
_cell.angle_beta   90.00
_cell.angle_gamma   90.00
#
_symmetry.space_group_name_H-M   'P 1'
#
loop_
_entity.id
_entity.type
_entity.pdbx_description
1 polymer ?
#
loop_
_entity_poly.entity_id
_entity_poly.type
_entity_poly.pdbx_seq_one_letter_code
_entity_poly.pdbx_strand_id
1 'polypeptide(L)'
;MLRSRLFEMFCSLNHKDFKRFDDLVYSPYFNKSERIKKLWLFLKNNGDSDDIFSKDKLTEVVFGNEKHSEANLRMVIAGFVKLVEEFQLQKEYEYNRMEKNIRLLEIFLKNQNRKSFMMLLKQTENELDKAKKKDRIFYYRKYYIENLKISANTGGDKKAAREYWKKVKTV
;
A
#
# COMPACT_ATOMS: atom_id res chain seq x y z
N MET A 1 19.05 -18.40 -3.37
CA MET A 1 18.48 -17.03 -3.37
C MET A 1 17.15 -16.90 -2.61
N LEU A 2 16.24 -17.88 -2.60
CA LEU A 2 14.94 -17.70 -1.90
C LEU A 2 15.02 -17.75 -0.37
N ARG A 3 16.00 -18.48 0.19
CA ARG A 3 16.30 -18.46 1.63
C ARG A 3 16.75 -17.08 2.10
N SER A 4 17.60 -16.39 1.33
CA SER A 4 18.08 -15.05 1.68
C SER A 4 16.96 -14.01 1.61
N ARG A 5 16.10 -14.06 0.58
CA ARG A 5 14.97 -13.11 0.48
C ARG A 5 13.92 -13.31 1.56
N LEU A 6 13.62 -14.55 1.96
CA LEU A 6 12.72 -14.81 3.09
C LEU A 6 13.26 -14.20 4.39
N PHE A 7 14.54 -14.44 4.67
CA PHE A 7 15.24 -13.91 5.83
C PHE A 7 15.22 -12.37 5.84
N GLU A 8 15.65 -11.73 4.75
CA GLU A 8 15.65 -10.27 4.59
C GLU A 8 14.25 -9.67 4.84
N MET A 9 13.21 -10.27 4.28
CA MET A 9 11.83 -9.79 4.46
C MET A 9 11.33 -9.98 5.88
N PHE A 10 11.64 -11.10 6.52
CA PHE A 10 11.31 -11.31 7.92
C PHE A 10 12.03 -10.30 8.82
N CYS A 11 13.34 -10.10 8.64
CA CYS A 11 14.13 -9.14 9.42
C CYS A 11 13.74 -7.69 9.17
N SER A 12 13.07 -7.38 8.05
CA SER A 12 12.51 -6.04 7.79
C SER A 12 11.33 -5.68 8.72
N LEU A 13 10.73 -6.69 9.37
CA LEU A 13 9.65 -6.51 10.34
C LEU A 13 10.26 -6.41 11.74
N ASN A 14 9.95 -5.34 12.47
CA ASN A 14 10.30 -5.26 13.89
C ASN A 14 9.19 -5.85 14.77
N HIS A 15 9.46 -6.10 16.05
CA HIS A 15 8.46 -6.64 16.99
C HIS A 15 7.18 -5.80 17.10
N LYS A 16 7.23 -4.48 16.87
CA LYS A 16 6.03 -3.62 16.87
C LYS A 16 5.17 -3.87 15.63
N ASP A 17 5.79 -4.26 14.51
CA ASP A 17 5.12 -4.60 13.27
C ASP A 17 4.41 -5.95 13.35
N PHE A 18 4.90 -6.91 14.15
CA PHE A 18 4.38 -8.29 14.18
C PHE A 18 2.88 -8.38 14.43
N LYS A 19 2.34 -7.59 15.37
CA LYS A 19 0.90 -7.60 15.65
C LYS A 19 0.08 -7.09 14.46
N ARG A 20 0.56 -6.04 13.78
CA ARG A 20 -0.13 -5.46 12.62
C ARG A 20 0.02 -6.34 11.38
N PHE A 21 1.15 -7.03 11.28
CA PHE A 21 1.39 -8.00 10.23
C PHE A 21 0.58 -9.29 10.45
N ASP A 22 0.34 -9.72 11.71
CA ASP A 22 -0.64 -10.77 12.02
C ASP A 22 -2.00 -10.41 11.39
N ASP A 23 -2.50 -9.20 11.64
CA ASP A 23 -3.80 -8.76 11.11
C ASP A 23 -3.87 -8.89 9.58
N LEU A 24 -2.77 -8.60 8.88
CA LEU A 24 -2.68 -8.72 7.42
C LEU A 24 -2.57 -10.19 6.97
N VAL A 25 -1.74 -11.00 7.62
CA VAL A 25 -1.55 -12.43 7.29
C VAL A 25 -2.81 -13.25 7.53
N TYR A 26 -3.58 -12.92 8.56
CA TYR A 26 -4.84 -13.60 8.89
C TYR A 26 -6.06 -12.98 8.23
N SER A 27 -5.92 -11.83 7.56
CA SER A 27 -7.02 -11.20 6.83
C SER A 27 -7.44 -12.03 5.61
N PRO A 28 -8.72 -12.42 5.49
CA PRO A 28 -9.22 -13.16 4.33
C PRO A 28 -9.22 -12.33 3.03
N TYR A 29 -9.08 -11.00 3.15
CA TYR A 29 -8.95 -10.09 2.02
C TYR A 29 -7.53 -10.14 1.42
N PHE A 30 -6.50 -10.11 2.27
CA PHE A 30 -5.10 -10.09 1.83
C PHE A 30 -4.51 -11.49 1.63
N ASN A 31 -4.90 -12.47 2.44
CA ASN A 31 -4.33 -13.81 2.40
C ASN A 31 -5.35 -14.92 2.69
N LYS A 32 -5.45 -15.88 1.77
CA LYS A 32 -6.26 -17.09 1.92
C LYS A 32 -5.43 -18.35 2.16
N SER A 33 -4.10 -18.25 2.18
CA SER A 33 -3.20 -19.40 2.27
C SER A 33 -2.92 -19.79 3.72
N GLU A 34 -3.44 -20.94 4.13
CA GLU A 34 -3.10 -21.56 5.43
C GLU A 34 -1.60 -21.87 5.54
N ARG A 35 -0.95 -22.20 4.43
CA ARG A 35 0.50 -22.45 4.39
C ARG A 35 1.32 -21.22 4.75
N ILE A 36 0.90 -20.03 4.32
CA ILE A 36 1.56 -18.77 4.68
C ILE A 36 1.31 -18.44 6.15
N LYS A 37 0.10 -18.71 6.68
CA LYS A 37 -0.21 -18.54 8.12
C LYS A 37 0.66 -19.44 8.99
N LYS A 38 0.82 -20.72 8.63
CA LYS A 38 1.73 -21.67 9.31
C LYS A 38 3.18 -21.18 9.28
N LEU A 39 3.65 -20.75 8.10
CA LEU A 39 5.01 -20.21 7.94
C LEU A 39 5.22 -19.00 8.86
N TRP A 40 4.30 -18.05 8.85
CA TRP A 40 4.39 -16.85 9.67
C TRP A 40 4.41 -17.16 11.16
N LEU A 41 3.50 -18.02 11.65
CA LEU A 41 3.46 -18.42 13.05
C LEU A 41 4.79 -19.05 13.50
N PHE A 42 5.38 -19.91 12.66
CA PHE A 42 6.66 -20.52 12.94
C PHE A 42 7.80 -19.48 13.01
N LEU A 43 7.90 -18.59 12.01
CA LEU A 43 8.95 -17.56 11.98
C LEU A 43 8.82 -16.59 13.15
N LYS A 44 7.61 -16.14 13.46
CA LYS A 44 7.34 -15.23 14.58
C LYS A 44 7.79 -15.81 15.93
N ASN A 45 7.61 -17.12 16.13
CA ASN A 45 7.92 -17.79 17.39
C ASN A 45 9.39 -18.22 17.52
N ASN A 46 10.13 -18.31 16.41
CA ASN A 46 11.48 -18.89 16.39
C ASN A 46 12.54 -17.98 15.73
N GLY A 47 12.15 -16.76 15.36
CA GLY A 47 12.88 -15.81 14.48
C GLY A 47 14.34 -15.51 14.81
N ASP A 48 14.77 -15.79 16.04
CA ASP A 48 16.09 -15.41 16.56
C ASP A 48 17.20 -16.43 16.22
N SER A 49 16.89 -17.52 15.51
CA SER A 49 17.86 -18.57 15.16
C SER A 49 18.01 -18.77 13.64
N ASP A 50 19.24 -18.71 13.11
CA ASP A 50 19.52 -18.86 11.67
C ASP A 50 19.10 -20.21 11.08
N ASP A 51 19.04 -21.24 11.92
CA ASP A 51 18.71 -22.61 11.50
C ASP A 51 17.22 -22.77 11.12
N ILE A 52 16.35 -21.86 11.56
CA ILE A 52 14.90 -21.91 11.25
C ILE A 52 14.63 -21.67 9.76
N PHE A 53 15.54 -21.01 9.04
CA PHE A 53 15.39 -20.73 7.62
C PHE A 53 15.86 -21.89 6.74
N SER A 54 16.27 -23.02 7.31
CA SER A 54 16.66 -24.20 6.53
C SER A 54 15.46 -24.74 5.72
N LYS A 55 15.73 -25.21 4.51
CA LYS A 55 14.69 -25.68 3.59
C LYS A 55 13.86 -26.80 4.21
N ASP A 56 14.53 -27.72 4.91
CA ASP A 56 13.90 -28.91 5.48
C ASP A 56 12.92 -28.53 6.60
N LYS A 57 13.33 -27.65 7.54
CA LYS A 57 12.44 -27.15 8.59
C LYS A 57 11.24 -26.38 8.03
N LEU A 58 11.48 -25.47 7.09
CA LEU A 58 10.39 -24.69 6.48
C LEU A 58 9.41 -25.60 5.74
N THR A 59 9.92 -26.64 5.10
CA THR A 59 9.12 -27.64 4.40
C THR A 59 8.24 -28.42 5.38
N GLU A 60 8.84 -28.95 6.45
CA GLU A 60 8.15 -29.69 7.49
C GLU A 60 7.04 -28.86 8.15
N VAL A 61 7.32 -27.59 8.47
CA VAL A 61 6.33 -26.68 9.06
C VAL A 61 5.15 -26.42 8.13
N VAL A 62 5.43 -26.17 6.85
CA VAL A 62 4.40 -25.72 5.90
C VAL A 62 3.56 -26.88 5.37
N PHE A 63 4.19 -28.01 5.08
CA PHE A 63 3.56 -29.16 4.43
C PHE A 63 3.37 -30.36 5.38
N GLY A 64 4.11 -30.44 6.48
CA GLY A 64 4.10 -31.61 7.36
C GLY A 64 4.43 -32.87 6.59
N ASN A 65 3.53 -33.85 6.68
CA ASN A 65 3.65 -35.13 5.97
C ASN A 65 3.05 -35.10 4.56
N GLU A 66 2.52 -33.96 4.08
CA GLU A 66 1.97 -33.85 2.73
C GLU A 66 3.08 -33.99 1.68
N LYS A 67 2.80 -34.75 0.62
CA LYS A 67 3.69 -34.80 -0.55
C LYS A 67 3.74 -33.41 -1.19
N HIS A 68 4.94 -32.86 -1.29
CA HIS A 68 5.19 -31.54 -1.85
C HIS A 68 6.42 -31.59 -2.74
N SER A 69 6.54 -30.60 -3.61
CA SER A 69 7.77 -30.34 -4.37
C SER A 69 8.46 -29.11 -3.81
N GLU A 70 9.75 -28.96 -4.13
CA GLU A 70 10.46 -27.72 -3.85
C GLU A 70 9.77 -26.50 -4.46
N ALA A 71 9.17 -26.65 -5.64
CA ALA A 71 8.41 -25.57 -6.27
C ALA A 71 7.24 -25.10 -5.40
N ASN A 72 6.57 -26.01 -4.68
CA ASN A 72 5.50 -25.65 -3.77
C ASN A 72 6.00 -24.77 -2.62
N LEU A 73 7.14 -25.10 -2.00
CA LEU A 73 7.73 -24.26 -0.94
C LEU A 73 8.08 -22.87 -1.48
N ARG A 74 8.68 -22.80 -2.67
CA ARG A 74 9.03 -21.53 -3.32
C ARG A 74 7.81 -20.64 -3.55
N MET A 75 6.66 -21.22 -3.90
CA MET A 75 5.40 -20.48 -4.02
C MET A 75 4.92 -19.92 -2.69
N VAL A 76 5.02 -20.69 -1.61
CA VAL A 76 4.62 -20.23 -0.26
C VAL A 76 5.53 -19.07 0.18
N ILE A 77 6.84 -19.20 0.00
CA ILE A 77 7.81 -18.14 0.31
C ILE A 77 7.51 -16.88 -0.52
N ALA A 78 7.29 -17.02 -1.84
CA ALA A 78 6.96 -15.87 -2.69
C ALA A 78 5.66 -15.18 -2.26
N GLY A 79 4.65 -15.94 -1.82
CA GLY A 79 3.42 -15.39 -1.27
C GLY A 79 3.66 -14.63 0.04
N PHE A 80 4.46 -15.20 0.95
CA PHE A 80 4.85 -14.52 2.19
C PHE A 80 5.56 -13.19 1.91
N VAL A 81 6.56 -13.21 1.01
CA VAL A 81 7.30 -12.00 0.61
C VAL A 81 6.37 -10.92 0.09
N LYS A 82 5.39 -11.28 -0.76
CA LYS A 82 4.39 -10.33 -1.26
C LYS A 82 3.55 -9.72 -0.15
N LEU A 83 3.18 -10.49 0.88
CA LEU A 83 2.44 -9.94 2.02
C LEU A 83 3.29 -8.97 2.83
N VAL A 84 4.59 -9.24 3.00
CA VAL A 84 5.51 -8.30 3.66
C VAL A 84 5.61 -7.01 2.85
N GLU A 85 5.77 -7.10 1.53
CA GLU A 85 5.81 -5.94 0.63
C GLU A 85 4.52 -5.10 0.73
N GLU A 86 3.36 -5.76 0.70
CA GLU A 86 2.05 -5.11 0.87
C GLU A 86 1.92 -4.43 2.25
N PHE A 87 2.38 -5.10 3.30
CA PHE A 87 2.38 -4.54 4.66
C PHE A 87 3.25 -3.29 4.77
N GLN A 88 4.46 -3.32 4.22
CA GLN A 88 5.36 -2.15 4.23
C GLN A 88 4.75 -0.98 3.46
N LEU A 89 4.11 -1.26 2.32
CA LEU A 89 3.41 -0.25 1.53
C LEU A 89 2.23 0.36 2.30
N GLN A 90 1.40 -0.49 2.93
CA GLN A 90 0.27 -0.05 3.74
C GLN A 90 0.71 0.82 4.91
N LYS A 91 1.80 0.44 5.58
CA LYS A 91 2.42 1.21 6.66
C LYS A 91 2.88 2.59 6.17
N GLU A 92 3.54 2.67 5.02
CA GLU A 92 3.97 3.95 4.44
C GLU A 92 2.79 4.85 4.06
N TYR A 93 1.73 4.28 3.48
CA TYR A 93 0.51 5.02 3.13
C TYR A 93 -0.20 5.64 4.33
N GLU A 94 -0.10 5.03 5.51
CA GLU A 94 -0.67 5.60 6.73
C GLU A 94 0.04 6.87 7.20
N TYR A 95 1.36 6.96 6.98
CA TYR A 95 2.13 8.14 7.33
C TYR A 95 2.01 9.26 6.27
N ASN A 96 1.85 8.91 5.00
CA ASN A 96 1.77 9.88 3.90
C ASN A 96 0.33 10.33 3.61
N ARG A 97 -0.26 11.07 4.55
CA ARG A 97 -1.64 11.58 4.46
C ARG A 97 -1.93 12.36 3.17
N MET A 98 -0.99 13.17 2.71
CA MET A 98 -1.16 13.98 1.49
C MET A 98 -1.31 13.09 0.24
N GLU A 99 -0.47 12.06 0.11
CA GLU A 99 -0.56 11.11 -0.99
C GLU A 99 -1.88 10.34 -0.93
N LYS A 100 -2.27 9.89 0.25
CA LYS A 100 -3.55 9.19 0.47
C LYS A 100 -4.75 10.04 0.04
N ASN A 101 -4.75 11.33 0.38
CA ASN A 101 -5.81 12.24 -0.01
C ASN A 101 -5.87 12.41 -1.53
N ILE A 102 -4.71 12.59 -2.19
CA ILE A 102 -4.63 12.72 -3.65
C ILE A 102 -5.20 11.46 -4.34
N ARG A 103 -4.84 10.26 -3.88
CA ARG A 103 -5.40 9.00 -4.42
C ARG A 103 -6.91 8.89 -4.20
N LEU A 104 -7.40 9.30 -3.04
CA LEU A 104 -8.84 9.31 -2.77
C LEU A 104 -9.59 10.33 -3.65
N LEU A 105 -8.99 11.49 -3.96
CA LEU A 105 -9.55 12.45 -4.90
C LEU A 105 -9.70 11.84 -6.31
N GLU A 106 -8.70 11.11 -6.79
CA GLU A 106 -8.79 10.38 -8.07
C GLU A 106 -9.93 9.36 -8.07
N ILE A 107 -10.05 8.57 -6.98
CA ILE A 107 -11.10 7.56 -6.83
C ILE A 107 -12.48 8.22 -6.83
N PHE A 108 -12.66 9.31 -6.07
CA PHE A 108 -13.93 10.02 -6.03
C PHE A 108 -14.27 10.68 -7.37
N LEU A 109 -13.28 11.21 -8.08
CA LEU A 109 -13.48 11.76 -9.41
C LEU A 109 -13.91 10.66 -10.40
N LYS A 110 -13.19 9.53 -10.42
CA LYS A 110 -13.49 8.38 -11.28
C LYS A 110 -14.88 7.81 -11.03
N ASN A 111 -15.28 7.73 -9.76
CA ASN A 111 -16.57 7.18 -9.34
C ASN A 111 -17.69 8.23 -9.28
N GLN A 112 -17.43 9.47 -9.73
CA GLN A 112 -18.40 10.59 -9.74
C GLN A 112 -18.96 10.96 -8.34
N ASN A 113 -18.21 10.70 -7.27
CA ASN A 113 -18.57 11.02 -5.89
C ASN A 113 -18.31 12.51 -5.59
N ARG A 114 -19.02 13.41 -6.29
CA ARG A 114 -18.73 14.86 -6.33
C ARG A 114 -18.71 15.52 -4.96
N LYS A 115 -19.65 15.20 -4.07
CA LYS A 115 -19.70 15.79 -2.73
C LYS A 115 -18.46 15.44 -1.91
N SER A 116 -18.09 14.16 -1.89
CA SER A 116 -16.90 13.66 -1.19
C SER A 116 -15.62 14.22 -1.80
N PHE A 117 -15.54 14.32 -3.13
CA PHE A 117 -14.44 14.97 -3.83
C PHE A 117 -14.25 16.41 -3.38
N MET A 118 -15.31 17.25 -3.42
CA MET A 118 -15.21 18.66 -3.07
C MET A 118 -14.81 18.88 -1.61
N MET A 119 -15.35 18.07 -0.69
CA MET A 119 -15.00 18.13 0.73
C MET A 119 -13.53 17.78 0.96
N LEU A 120 -13.05 16.67 0.37
CA LEU A 120 -11.68 16.23 0.50
C LEU A 120 -10.71 17.19 -0.21
N LEU A 121 -11.10 17.77 -1.35
CA LEU A 121 -10.26 18.70 -2.12
C LEU A 121 -9.92 19.92 -1.27
N LYS A 122 -10.95 20.53 -0.66
CA LYS A 122 -10.77 21.68 0.24
C LYS A 122 -9.86 21.35 1.42
N GLN A 123 -10.01 20.17 2.03
CA GLN A 123 -9.14 19.72 3.13
C GLN A 123 -7.69 19.55 2.65
N THR A 124 -7.50 18.97 1.47
CA THR A 124 -6.19 18.68 0.89
C THR A 124 -5.45 19.95 0.48
N GLU A 125 -6.14 20.91 -0.16
CA GLU A 125 -5.59 22.25 -0.48
C GLU A 125 -5.14 22.97 0.81
N ASN A 126 -5.97 22.97 1.85
CA ASN A 126 -5.63 23.58 3.14
C ASN A 126 -4.42 22.92 3.83
N GLU A 127 -4.30 21.60 3.74
CA GLU A 127 -3.14 20.87 4.26
C GLU A 127 -1.88 21.18 3.45
N LEU A 128 -2.00 21.28 2.12
CA LEU A 128 -0.90 21.59 1.23
C LEU A 128 -0.38 23.00 1.49
N ASP A 129 -1.25 24.00 1.62
CA ASP A 129 -0.86 25.39 1.86
C ASP A 129 -0.17 25.59 3.22
N LYS A 130 -0.43 24.71 4.19
CA LYS A 130 0.25 24.69 5.50
C LYS A 130 1.61 23.98 5.46
N ALA A 131 2.03 23.43 4.32
CA ALA A 131 3.32 22.74 4.21
C ALA A 131 4.47 23.72 4.50
N LYS A 132 5.29 23.38 5.50
CA LYS A 132 6.44 24.21 5.92
C LYS A 132 7.49 24.39 4.82
N LYS A 133 7.63 23.40 3.93
CA LYS A 133 8.64 23.38 2.87
C LYS A 133 7.95 23.35 1.51
N LYS A 134 8.25 24.34 0.66
CA LYS A 134 7.79 24.42 -0.73
C LYS A 134 8.89 23.91 -1.67
N ASP A 135 9.15 22.62 -1.62
CA ASP A 135 10.12 21.97 -2.49
C ASP A 135 9.48 21.44 -3.78
N ARG A 136 10.25 20.71 -4.58
CA ARG A 136 9.77 20.07 -5.82
C ARG A 136 8.52 19.22 -5.60
N ILE A 137 8.42 18.50 -4.48
CA ILE A 137 7.28 17.61 -4.19
C ILE A 137 6.03 18.44 -3.92
N PHE A 138 6.17 19.54 -3.18
CA PHE A 138 5.08 20.50 -2.98
C PHE A 138 4.51 21.01 -4.30
N TYR A 139 5.36 21.52 -5.20
CA TYR A 139 4.88 22.09 -6.47
C TYR A 139 4.29 21.04 -7.40
N TYR A 140 4.86 19.82 -7.42
CA TYR A 140 4.28 18.70 -8.15
C TYR A 140 2.87 18.36 -7.64
N ARG A 141 2.69 18.24 -6.31
CA ARG A 141 1.38 17.96 -5.70
C ARG A 141 0.38 19.07 -5.98
N LYS A 142 0.80 20.33 -5.88
CA LYS A 142 -0.05 21.49 -6.20
C LYS A 142 -0.55 21.44 -7.63
N TYR A 143 0.37 21.26 -8.58
CA TYR A 143 0.04 21.10 -10.00
C TYR A 143 -0.93 19.94 -10.23
N TYR A 144 -0.69 18.80 -9.58
CA TYR A 144 -1.52 17.62 -9.73
C TYR A 144 -2.95 17.83 -9.20
N ILE A 145 -3.10 18.43 -8.02
CA ILE A 145 -4.40 18.75 -7.42
C ILE A 145 -5.20 19.73 -8.31
N GLU A 146 -4.54 20.74 -8.88
CA GLU A 146 -5.19 21.66 -9.81
C GLU A 146 -5.70 20.95 -11.07
N ASN A 147 -4.95 19.98 -11.61
CA ASN A 147 -5.43 19.17 -12.74
C ASN A 147 -6.67 18.33 -12.37
N LEU A 148 -6.72 17.75 -11.17
CA LEU A 148 -7.90 17.02 -10.70
C LEU A 148 -9.12 17.92 -10.59
N LYS A 149 -8.95 19.16 -10.11
CA LYS A 149 -10.01 20.18 -10.03
C LYS A 149 -10.51 20.61 -11.39
N ILE A 150 -9.61 20.85 -12.35
CA ILE A 150 -9.98 21.14 -13.74
C ILE A 150 -10.80 19.97 -14.30
N SER A 151 -10.34 18.73 -14.09
CA SER A 151 -11.00 17.52 -14.57
C SER A 151 -12.40 17.34 -13.97
N ALA A 152 -12.57 17.63 -12.68
CA ALA A 152 -13.88 17.63 -12.02
C ALA A 152 -14.85 18.67 -12.62
N ASN A 153 -14.34 19.83 -13.02
CA ASN A 153 -15.13 20.90 -13.63
C ASN A 153 -15.40 20.65 -15.11
N THR A 154 -14.55 19.90 -15.81
CA THR A 154 -14.68 19.64 -17.25
C THR A 154 -15.41 18.35 -17.58
N GLY A 155 -15.30 17.34 -16.73
CA GLY A 155 -15.99 16.05 -16.88
C GLY A 155 -17.47 16.08 -16.46
N GLY A 156 -17.89 17.07 -15.65
CA GLY A 156 -19.27 17.19 -15.17
C GLY A 156 -20.14 18.16 -15.95
N ASP A 157 -19.55 19.14 -16.66
CA ASP A 157 -20.29 20.09 -17.50
C ASP A 157 -19.32 20.75 -18.49
N LYS A 158 -19.43 20.39 -19.77
CA LYS A 158 -18.62 20.98 -20.86
C LYS A 158 -18.74 22.51 -20.91
N LYS A 159 -19.78 23.09 -20.29
CA LYS A 159 -19.99 24.54 -20.17
C LYS A 159 -19.10 25.18 -19.08
N ALA A 160 -18.99 24.55 -17.90
CA ALA A 160 -18.18 25.04 -16.79
C ALA A 160 -16.67 25.01 -17.11
N ALA A 161 -16.21 23.98 -17.82
CA ALA A 161 -14.88 23.92 -18.43
C ALA A 161 -14.55 25.17 -19.25
N ARG A 162 -15.44 25.51 -20.18
CA ARG A 162 -15.25 26.61 -21.14
C ARG A 162 -15.29 27.97 -20.43
N GLU A 163 -16.09 28.12 -19.39
CA GLU A 163 -16.16 29.35 -18.61
C GLU A 163 -14.91 29.58 -17.74
N TYR A 164 -14.34 28.52 -17.14
CA TYR A 164 -13.08 28.63 -16.40
C TYR A 164 -11.92 29.08 -17.31
N TRP A 165 -11.74 28.44 -18.48
CA TRP A 165 -10.70 28.82 -19.44
C TRP A 165 -10.86 30.23 -20.01
N LYS A 166 -12.09 30.77 -20.08
CA LYS A 166 -12.32 32.18 -20.45
C LYS A 166 -11.83 33.16 -19.39
N LYS A 167 -12.00 32.85 -18.11
CA LYS A 167 -11.55 33.70 -16.99
C LYS A 167 -10.03 33.69 -16.80
N VAL A 168 -9.38 32.56 -17.06
CA VAL A 168 -7.91 32.46 -16.93
C VAL A 168 -7.16 33.19 -18.05
N LYS A 169 -7.79 33.39 -19.23
CA LYS A 169 -7.21 34.14 -20.35
C LYS A 169 -7.41 35.67 -20.27
N THR A 170 -8.10 36.17 -19.26
CA THR A 170 -8.46 37.60 -19.11
C THR A 170 -7.73 38.30 -17.97
N VAL A 171 -6.64 37.70 -17.47
CA VAL A 171 -5.67 38.33 -16.56
C VAL A 171 -4.31 38.35 -17.23
#